data_AF-A0A6P0UEB9-F1
#
_entry.id   AF-A0A6P0UEB9-F1
#
_cell.length_a   1.000
_cell.length_b   1.000
_cell.length_c   1.000
_cell.angle_alpha   90.00
_cell.angle_beta   90.00
_cell.angle_gamma   90.00
#
_symmetry.space_group_name_H-M   'P 1'
#
loop_
_entity.id
_entity.type
_entity.pdbx_description
1 polymer ?
#
loop_
_entity_poly.entity_id
_entity_poly.type
_entity_poly.pdbx_seq_one_letter_code
_entity_poly.pdbx_strand_id
1 'polypeptide(L)'
;MAVNPDGARNMAEGGMVDGIGNAFFGELFFSEGVPSQNNFDTYHMIRMKEAPKEIEVYFVENKIDPTGLGEPTFPPIFAALANALYRATGRRYTKQPFNDFSPDLIG
;
A
#
# COMPACT_ATOMS: atom_id res chain seq x y z
N MET A 1 9.51 21.19 -10.77
CA MET A 1 10.88 20.68 -10.45
C MET A 1 10.89 20.00 -9.07
N ALA A 2 11.66 18.94 -8.85
CA ALA A 2 11.87 18.36 -7.50
C ALA A 2 13.04 19.04 -6.78
N VAL A 3 12.86 19.40 -5.50
CA VAL A 3 13.90 20.11 -4.72
C VAL A 3 15.06 19.18 -4.35
N ASN A 4 14.74 17.97 -3.86
CA ASN A 4 15.69 16.90 -3.58
C ASN A 4 15.20 15.63 -4.29
N PRO A 5 15.74 15.31 -5.48
CA PRO A 5 15.28 14.15 -6.26
C PRO A 5 15.44 12.81 -5.55
N ASP A 6 16.50 12.61 -4.78
CA ASP A 6 16.73 11.34 -4.07
C ASP A 6 15.79 11.20 -2.88
N GLY A 7 15.59 12.26 -2.11
CA GLY A 7 14.58 12.28 -1.05
C GLY A 7 13.16 12.06 -1.60
N ALA A 8 12.87 12.67 -2.76
CA ALA A 8 11.60 12.48 -3.44
C ALA A 8 11.40 11.04 -3.92
N ARG A 9 12.46 10.39 -4.41
CA ARG A 9 12.44 8.98 -4.81
C ARG A 9 12.16 8.08 -3.61
N ASN A 10 12.87 8.28 -2.51
CA ASN A 10 12.67 7.52 -1.27
C ASN A 10 11.23 7.68 -0.73
N MET A 11 10.65 8.88 -0.80
CA MET A 11 9.25 9.11 -0.42
C MET A 11 8.25 8.35 -1.30
N ALA A 12 8.52 8.25 -2.60
CA ALA A 12 7.70 7.48 -3.52
C ALA A 12 7.82 5.98 -3.26
N GLU A 13 9.04 5.46 -3.11
CA GLU A 13 9.29 4.05 -2.81
C GLU A 13 8.66 3.63 -1.47
N GLY A 14 8.84 4.44 -0.42
CA GLY A 14 8.22 4.22 0.89
C GLY A 14 6.69 4.22 0.82
N GLY A 15 6.10 5.22 0.15
CA GLY A 15 4.65 5.30 -0.03
C GLY A 15 4.06 4.12 -0.81
N MET A 16 4.82 3.55 -1.76
CA MET A 16 4.42 2.33 -2.47
C MET A 16 4.44 1.10 -1.57
N VAL A 17 5.50 0.91 -0.78
CA VAL A 17 5.62 -0.20 0.18
C VAL A 17 4.52 -0.11 1.24
N ASP A 18 4.30 1.07 1.82
CA ASP A 18 3.26 1.32 2.82
C ASP A 18 1.87 1.15 2.22
N GLY A 19 1.64 1.63 1.00
CA GLY A 19 0.36 1.48 0.30
C GLY A 19 -0.01 0.02 0.03
N ILE A 20 0.95 -0.79 -0.43
CA ILE A 20 0.76 -2.23 -0.62
C ILE A 20 0.55 -2.93 0.72
N GLY A 21 1.35 -2.58 1.73
CA GLY A 21 1.25 -3.14 3.07
C GLY A 21 -0.11 -2.88 3.70
N ASN A 22 -0.58 -1.64 3.64
CA ASN A 22 -1.88 -1.26 4.19
C ASN A 22 -3.04 -1.93 3.41
N ALA A 23 -2.92 -2.01 2.08
CA ALA A 23 -3.93 -2.66 1.25
C ALA A 23 -4.06 -4.16 1.52
N PHE A 24 -3.00 -4.85 1.95
CA PHE A 24 -3.03 -6.28 2.29
C PHE A 24 -3.19 -6.59 3.79
N PHE A 25 -2.73 -5.72 4.69
CA PHE A 25 -2.59 -6.07 6.10
C PHE A 25 -3.08 -5.00 7.08
N GLY A 26 -3.54 -3.86 6.58
CA GLY A 26 -3.86 -2.66 7.36
C GLY A 26 -5.07 -2.73 8.30
N GLU A 27 -5.61 -3.91 8.57
CA GLU A 27 -6.82 -4.07 9.37
C GLU A 27 -6.52 -4.06 10.88
N LEU A 28 -7.29 -3.25 11.62
CA LEU A 28 -7.26 -3.22 13.08
C LEU A 28 -8.61 -3.68 13.62
N PHE A 29 -8.63 -4.82 14.31
CA PHE A 29 -9.84 -5.35 14.92
C PHE A 29 -10.14 -4.66 16.26
N PHE A 30 -11.43 -4.52 16.56
CA PHE A 30 -11.92 -4.02 17.84
C PHE A 30 -12.84 -5.05 18.48
N SER A 31 -12.63 -5.33 19.76
CA SER A 31 -13.52 -6.14 20.60
C SER A 31 -13.94 -5.30 21.80
N GLU A 32 -15.25 -5.16 22.03
CA GLU A 32 -15.80 -4.35 23.12
C GLU A 32 -15.25 -2.90 23.15
N GLY A 33 -14.94 -2.34 21.98
CA GLY A 33 -14.38 -1.00 21.84
C GLY A 33 -12.87 -0.89 22.07
N VAL A 34 -12.19 -2.01 22.31
CA VAL A 34 -10.73 -2.07 22.54
C VAL A 34 -10.04 -2.68 21.32
N PRO A 35 -8.94 -2.09 20.80
CA PRO A 35 -8.12 -2.71 19.77
C PRO A 35 -7.65 -4.10 20.22
N SER A 36 -7.90 -5.12 19.39
CA SER A 36 -7.48 -6.50 19.68
C SER A 36 -5.98 -6.72 19.45
N GLN A 37 -5.35 -5.83 18.67
CA GLN A 37 -3.92 -5.88 18.35
C GLN A 37 -3.26 -4.66 19.02
N ASN A 38 -2.28 -4.89 19.88
CA ASN A 38 -1.65 -3.85 20.70
C ASN A 38 -0.14 -3.71 20.48
N ASN A 39 0.43 -4.50 19.56
CA ASN A 39 1.86 -4.50 19.24
C ASN A 39 2.10 -5.08 17.83
N PHE A 40 3.28 -4.87 17.25
CA PHE A 40 3.61 -5.24 15.85
C PHE A 40 3.83 -6.74 15.60
N ASP A 41 3.80 -7.56 16.63
CA ASP A 41 3.69 -9.01 16.52
C ASP A 41 2.26 -9.47 16.22
N THR A 42 1.25 -8.67 16.64
CA THR A 42 -0.17 -8.95 16.42
C THR A 42 -0.80 -8.06 15.34
N TYR A 43 -0.31 -6.83 15.17
CA TYR A 43 -0.63 -5.96 14.03
C TYR A 43 0.35 -6.25 12.88
N HIS A 44 -0.15 -6.85 11.80
CA HIS A 44 0.70 -7.25 10.67
C HIS A 44 1.11 -6.02 9.86
N MET A 45 2.32 -5.52 10.11
CA MET A 45 3.00 -4.63 9.18
C MET A 45 3.71 -5.43 8.08
N ILE A 46 3.70 -4.91 6.85
CA ILE A 46 4.41 -5.51 5.72
C ILE A 46 5.88 -5.79 6.06
N ARG A 47 6.38 -6.96 5.65
CA ARG A 47 7.76 -7.39 5.88
C ARG A 47 8.58 -7.34 4.60
N MET A 48 9.92 -7.36 4.72
CA MET A 48 10.83 -7.30 3.56
C MET A 48 10.52 -8.35 2.48
N LYS A 49 10.09 -9.55 2.87
CA LYS A 49 9.73 -10.62 1.92
C LYS A 49 8.41 -10.38 1.16
N GLU A 50 7.57 -9.47 1.65
CA GLU A 50 6.25 -9.13 1.11
C GLU A 50 6.28 -7.84 0.27
N ALA A 51 7.36 -7.05 0.37
CA ALA A 51 7.54 -5.84 -0.42
C ALA A 51 7.70 -6.16 -1.91
N PRO A 52 7.39 -5.20 -2.81
CA PRO A 52 7.70 -5.34 -4.24
C PRO A 52 9.17 -5.67 -4.45
N LYS A 53 9.45 -6.58 -5.40
CA LYS A 53 10.82 -6.93 -5.76
C LYS A 53 11.57 -5.76 -6.40
N GLU A 54 10.86 -4.92 -7.14
CA GLU A 54 11.38 -3.75 -7.82
C GLU A 54 10.36 -2.61 -7.73
N ILE A 55 10.87 -1.39 -7.59
CA ILE A 55 10.10 -0.15 -7.63
C ILE A 55 10.86 0.81 -8.55
N GLU A 56 10.16 1.38 -9.53
CA GLU A 56 10.72 2.37 -10.44
C GLU A 56 9.99 3.71 -10.27
N VAL A 57 10.76 4.80 -10.16
CA VAL A 57 10.22 6.15 -9.95
C VAL A 57 10.73 7.07 -11.04
N TYR A 58 9.79 7.71 -11.74
CA TYR A 58 10.06 8.66 -12.82
C TYR A 58 9.50 10.03 -12.45
N PHE A 59 10.33 11.06 -12.57
CA PHE A 59 9.89 12.45 -12.37
C PHE A 59 9.63 13.11 -13.72
N VAL A 60 8.41 13.63 -13.89
CA VAL A 60 8.06 14.42 -15.08
C VAL A 60 8.62 15.83 -14.94
N GLU A 61 9.53 16.21 -15.83
CA GLU A 61 10.07 17.56 -15.87
C GLU A 61 9.00 18.58 -16.26
N ASN A 62 8.86 19.62 -15.45
CA ASN A 62 7.94 20.73 -15.71
C ASN A 62 8.40 22.00 -14.97
N LYS A 63 7.87 23.15 -15.40
CA LYS A 63 8.17 24.50 -14.86
C LYS A 63 7.26 24.91 -13.70
N ILE A 64 6.47 23.99 -13.14
CA ILE A 64 5.56 24.28 -12.03
C ILE A 64 6.37 24.22 -10.73
N ASP A 65 6.05 25.14 -9.81
CA ASP A 65 6.66 25.20 -8.48
C ASP A 65 6.43 23.88 -7.72
N PRO A 66 7.43 23.42 -6.94
CA PRO A 66 7.31 22.20 -6.16
C PRO A 66 6.19 22.29 -5.13
N THR A 67 5.46 21.20 -4.97
CA THR A 67 4.46 21.01 -3.91
C THR A 67 4.89 19.88 -2.97
N GLY A 68 4.11 19.64 -1.92
CA GLY A 68 4.36 18.52 -1.00
C GLY A 68 4.30 17.15 -1.70
N LEU A 69 5.20 16.26 -1.30
CA LEU A 69 5.27 14.86 -1.76
C LEU A 69 5.06 13.85 -0.62
N GLY A 70 4.74 14.33 0.59
CA GLY A 70 4.58 13.51 1.80
C GLY A 70 3.57 12.36 1.63
N GLU A 71 2.39 12.69 1.13
CA GLU A 71 1.23 11.78 1.05
C GLU A 71 0.79 11.39 -0.37
N PRO A 72 1.03 12.17 -1.46
CA PRO A 72 0.47 11.86 -2.78
C PRO A 72 0.80 10.48 -3.35
N THR A 73 1.89 9.86 -2.89
CA THR A 73 2.38 8.56 -3.39
C THR A 73 1.60 7.37 -2.82
N PHE A 74 0.88 7.55 -1.71
CA PHE A 74 0.20 6.46 -0.98
C PHE A 74 -1.23 6.15 -1.48
N PRO A 75 -2.18 7.11 -1.57
CA PRO A 75 -3.57 6.80 -1.95
C PRO A 75 -3.77 6.11 -3.32
N PRO A 76 -2.98 6.40 -4.38
CA PRO A 76 -3.17 5.75 -5.67
C PRO A 76 -2.89 4.24 -5.67
N ILE A 77 -2.07 3.76 -4.72
CA ILE A 77 -1.55 2.39 -4.69
C ILE A 77 -2.68 1.37 -4.46
N PHE A 78 -3.65 1.69 -3.61
CA PHE A 78 -4.78 0.82 -3.32
C PHE A 78 -5.58 0.47 -4.58
N ALA A 79 -5.89 1.47 -5.41
CA ALA A 79 -6.64 1.28 -6.63
C ALA A 79 -5.80 0.58 -7.72
N ALA A 80 -4.52 0.92 -7.82
CA ALA A 80 -3.60 0.26 -8.74
C ALA A 80 -3.47 -1.24 -8.43
N LEU A 81 -3.31 -1.59 -7.16
CA LEU A 81 -3.24 -2.97 -6.69
C LEU A 81 -4.56 -3.71 -6.90
N ALA A 82 -5.71 -3.12 -6.54
CA ALA A 82 -7.02 -3.73 -6.78
C ALA A 82 -7.26 -4.04 -8.27
N ASN A 83 -6.86 -3.13 -9.16
CA ASN A 83 -6.93 -3.34 -10.61
C ASN A 83 -5.96 -4.43 -11.09
N ALA A 84 -4.75 -4.48 -10.52
CA ALA A 84 -3.79 -5.54 -10.83
C ALA A 84 -4.31 -6.92 -10.40
N LEU A 85 -4.86 -7.03 -9.19
CA LEU A 85 -5.51 -8.23 -8.69
C LEU A 85 -6.69 -8.65 -9.56
N TYR A 86 -7.56 -7.71 -9.96
CA TYR A 86 -8.66 -7.99 -10.88
C TYR A 86 -8.17 -8.55 -12.22
N ARG A 87 -7.12 -7.97 -12.81
CA ARG A 87 -6.53 -8.50 -14.05
C ARG A 87 -5.92 -9.89 -13.88
N ALA A 88 -5.32 -10.16 -12.71
CA ALA A 88 -4.68 -11.44 -12.44
C ALA A 88 -5.66 -12.57 -12.10
N THR A 89 -6.78 -12.26 -11.43
CA THR A 89 -7.69 -13.28 -10.88
C THR A 89 -9.10 -13.25 -11.49
N GLY A 90 -9.48 -12.21 -12.21
CA GLY A 90 -10.84 -11.97 -12.70
C GLY A 90 -11.83 -11.54 -11.60
N ARG A 91 -11.43 -11.52 -10.32
CA ARG A 91 -12.28 -11.12 -9.19
C ARG A 91 -12.09 -9.65 -8.84
N ARG A 92 -13.19 -8.91 -8.71
CA ARG A 92 -13.14 -7.51 -8.26
C ARG A 92 -13.04 -7.46 -6.74
N TYR A 93 -11.95 -6.89 -6.22
CA TYR A 93 -11.80 -6.62 -4.80
C TYR A 93 -12.28 -5.19 -4.49
N THR A 94 -13.28 -5.06 -3.62
CA THR A 94 -13.87 -3.78 -3.21
C THR A 94 -13.78 -3.53 -1.70
N LYS A 95 -13.33 -4.54 -0.94
CA LYS A 95 -13.12 -4.47 0.50
C LYS A 95 -11.63 -4.75 0.76
N GLN A 96 -11.00 -3.86 1.52
CA GLN A 96 -9.67 -4.05 2.06
C GLN A 96 -9.77 -4.57 3.50
N PRO A 97 -8.77 -5.31 3.99
CA PRO A 97 -7.56 -5.72 3.27
C PRO A 97 -7.80 -6.78 2.16
N PHE A 98 -6.90 -6.87 1.20
CA PHE A 98 -6.94 -7.83 0.08
C PHE A 98 -6.30 -9.18 0.41
N ASN A 99 -5.95 -9.44 1.67
CA ASN A 99 -5.40 -10.72 2.13
C ASN A 99 -6.45 -11.84 2.19
N ASP A 100 -7.71 -11.54 1.94
CA ASP A 100 -8.81 -12.50 1.85
C ASP A 100 -8.76 -13.29 0.52
N PHE A 101 -7.58 -13.84 0.22
CA PHE A 101 -7.42 -14.97 -0.68
C PHE A 101 -7.97 -16.21 0.01
N SER A 102 -9.26 -16.20 0.34
CA SER A 102 -9.99 -17.41 0.65
C SER A 102 -10.15 -18.17 -0.66
N PRO A 103 -9.44 -19.30 -0.91
CA PRO A 103 -10.04 -20.31 -1.75
C PRO A 103 -11.28 -20.74 -0.96
N ASP A 104 -12.47 -20.54 -1.50
CA ASP A 104 -13.69 -21.03 -0.88
C ASP A 104 -13.48 -22.46 -0.36
N LEU A 105 -13.31 -22.60 0.96
CA LEU A 105 -13.25 -23.88 1.64
C LEU A 105 -14.02 -23.79 2.96
N ILE A 106 -15.33 -24.02 2.86
CA ILE A 106 -16.07 -25.20 3.36
C ILE A 106 -16.52 -25.01 4.81
N GLY A 107 -17.79 -24.63 4.95
CA GLY A 107 -18.61 -25.18 6.04
C GLY A 107 -18.96 -26.63 5.75
#